data_AF-D4RW44-F1
#
_entry.id   AF-D4RW44-F1
#
_cell.length_a   1.000
_cell.length_b   1.000
_cell.length_c   1.000
_cell.angle_alpha   90.00
_cell.angle_beta   90.00
_cell.angle_gamma   90.00
#
_symmetry.space_group_name_H-M   'P 1'
#
loop_
_entity.id
_entity.type
_entity.pdbx_description
1 polymer ?
#
loop_
_entity_poly.entity_id
_entity_poly.type
_entity_poly.pdbx_seq_one_letter_code
_entity_poly.pdbx_strand_id
1 'polypeptide(L)'
;MGKCMKFIDGLYFGPKAEHNKKELVRKLKKEKYLPGLWLITLPHNEGNILDMVEAYTLPYQGGLKDNLTVAGIAYGRDEALELVRQIVDDTYNKLGTVDIIKYLGLE
;
A
#
# COMPACT_ATOMS: atom_id res chain seq x y z
N MET A 1 -4.77 5.36 21.83
CA MET A 1 -3.63 5.46 20.88
C MET A 1 -4.16 6.03 19.58
N GLY A 2 -3.64 7.17 19.12
CA GLY A 2 -4.10 7.79 17.88
C GLY A 2 -3.90 6.84 16.70
N LYS A 3 -4.97 6.56 15.96
CA LYS A 3 -4.91 5.76 14.74
C LYS A 3 -4.15 6.58 13.69
N CYS A 4 -3.17 5.99 13.01
CA CYS A 4 -2.40 6.65 11.97
C CYS A 4 -1.97 5.64 10.91
N MET A 5 -1.84 6.10 9.67
CA MET A 5 -1.33 5.31 8.55
C MET A 5 0.04 4.69 8.89
N LYS A 6 0.14 3.37 8.72
CA LYS A 6 1.37 2.59 8.89
C LYS A 6 1.95 2.19 7.54
N PHE A 7 3.26 2.01 7.51
CA PHE A 7 4.00 1.50 6.36
C PHE A 7 4.77 0.29 6.83
N ILE A 8 4.79 -0.78 6.04
CA ILE A 8 5.59 -1.97 6.36
C ILE A 8 7.09 -1.67 6.25
N ASP A 9 7.91 -2.46 6.91
CA ASP A 9 9.33 -2.54 6.58
C ASP A 9 9.50 -3.22 5.22
N GLY A 10 10.43 -2.72 4.40
CA GLY A 10 10.58 -3.23 3.02
C GLY A 10 9.47 -2.79 2.07
N LEU A 11 8.85 -1.62 2.32
CA LEU A 11 7.78 -1.06 1.49
C LEU A 11 8.09 -1.16 -0.02
N TYR A 12 7.13 -1.69 -0.78
CA TYR A 12 7.21 -1.80 -2.22
C TYR A 12 6.99 -0.45 -2.89
N PHE A 13 7.72 -0.19 -3.96
CA PHE A 13 7.52 0.99 -4.79
C PHE A 13 7.44 0.61 -6.24
N GLY A 14 6.46 1.17 -6.92
CA GLY A 14 6.46 1.16 -8.37
C GLY A 14 7.65 1.95 -8.93
N PRO A 15 8.08 1.68 -10.18
CA PRO A 15 9.30 2.27 -10.74
C PRO A 15 9.34 3.80 -10.69
N LYS A 16 8.21 4.49 -10.93
CA LYS A 16 8.16 5.96 -10.85
C LYS A 16 8.18 6.44 -9.41
N ALA A 17 7.53 5.71 -8.50
CA ALA A 17 7.45 6.08 -7.09
C ALA A 17 8.80 5.93 -6.37
N GLU A 18 9.61 4.94 -6.75
CA GLU A 18 10.91 4.62 -6.12
C GLU A 18 11.87 5.82 -6.14
N HIS A 19 11.88 6.60 -7.23
CA HIS A 19 12.73 7.79 -7.36
C HIS A 19 12.55 8.83 -6.25
N ASN A 20 11.34 8.94 -5.68
CA ASN A 20 10.99 9.96 -4.68
C ASN A 20 10.44 9.36 -3.38
N LYS A 21 10.77 8.10 -3.06
CA LYS A 21 10.19 7.33 -1.95
C LYS A 21 10.08 8.04 -0.60
N LYS A 22 11.16 8.70 -0.16
CA LYS A 22 11.19 9.42 1.13
C LYS A 22 10.21 10.60 1.15
N GLU A 23 10.10 11.30 0.03
CA GLU A 23 9.17 12.43 -0.10
C GLU A 23 7.73 11.93 -0.11
N LEU A 24 7.43 10.85 -0.83
CA LEU A 24 6.09 10.28 -0.93
C LEU A 24 5.53 9.86 0.44
N VAL A 25 6.31 9.13 1.23
CA VAL A 25 5.88 8.74 2.59
C VAL A 25 5.61 9.97 3.47
N ARG A 26 6.43 11.02 3.35
CA ARG A 26 6.21 12.29 4.06
C ARG A 26 4.94 13.00 3.59
N LYS A 27 4.70 13.06 2.28
CA LYS A 27 3.51 13.66 1.67
C LYS A 27 2.25 12.92 2.11
N LEU A 28 2.23 11.59 2.05
CA LEU A 28 1.08 10.79 2.47
C LEU A 28 0.67 11.05 3.93
N LYS A 29 1.63 11.30 4.82
CA LYS A 29 1.33 11.64 6.22
C LYS A 29 0.75 13.04 6.41
N LYS A 30 1.10 14.02 5.56
CA LYS A 30 0.81 15.44 5.76
C LYS A 30 -0.26 16.02 4.83
N GLU A 31 -0.26 15.57 3.58
CA GLU A 31 -1.07 16.12 2.51
C GLU A 31 -2.42 15.38 2.43
N LYS A 32 -3.44 16.13 2.03
CA LYS A 32 -4.81 15.63 1.85
C LYS A 32 -5.14 15.30 0.40
N TYR A 33 -4.38 15.83 -0.56
CA TYR A 33 -4.71 15.73 -1.97
C TYR A 33 -3.48 15.30 -2.78
N LEU A 34 -3.48 14.04 -3.22
CA LEU A 34 -2.38 13.38 -3.93
C LEU A 34 -2.95 12.57 -5.11
N PRO A 35 -3.48 13.22 -6.16
CA PRO A 35 -4.07 12.53 -7.29
C PRO A 35 -3.04 11.72 -8.07
N GLY A 36 -3.45 10.57 -8.61
CA GLY A 36 -2.57 9.68 -9.37
C GLY A 36 -1.58 8.90 -8.51
N LEU A 37 -1.53 9.09 -7.19
CA LEU A 37 -0.77 8.26 -6.27
C LEU A 37 -1.66 7.13 -5.73
N TRP A 38 -1.22 5.89 -5.90
CA TRP A 38 -1.95 4.69 -5.49
C TRP A 38 -1.20 3.99 -4.36
N LEU A 39 -1.98 3.47 -3.40
CA LEU A 39 -1.51 2.71 -2.25
C LEU A 39 -1.97 1.28 -2.40
N ILE A 40 -1.04 0.35 -2.22
CA ILE A 40 -1.34 -1.06 -2.01
C ILE A 40 -1.34 -1.30 -0.52
N THR A 41 -2.46 -1.75 0.03
CA THR A 41 -2.64 -1.90 1.47
C THR A 41 -3.05 -3.31 1.82
N LEU A 42 -2.86 -3.68 3.09
CA LEU A 42 -3.54 -4.85 3.63
C LEU A 42 -5.06 -4.73 3.42
N PRO A 43 -5.75 -5.88 3.26
CA PRO A 43 -7.17 -5.89 2.99
C PRO A 43 -7.94 -5.34 4.20
N HIS A 44 -8.85 -4.41 3.92
CA HIS A 44 -9.78 -3.87 4.91
C HIS A 44 -11.02 -4.77 5.06
N ASN A 45 -11.40 -5.47 4.00
CA ASN A 45 -12.55 -6.36 3.97
C ASN A 45 -12.09 -7.83 3.91
N GLU A 46 -12.82 -8.69 4.61
CA GLU A 46 -12.61 -10.13 4.54
C GLU A 46 -12.78 -10.64 3.10
N GLY A 47 -11.88 -11.52 2.67
CA GLY A 47 -11.88 -12.11 1.33
C GLY A 47 -10.95 -11.44 0.30
N ASN A 48 -10.50 -10.20 0.55
CA ASN A 48 -9.46 -9.58 -0.27
C ASN A 48 -8.06 -10.03 0.19
N ILE A 49 -7.13 -10.14 -0.76
CA ILE A 49 -5.71 -10.44 -0.45
C ILE A 49 -4.92 -9.14 -0.23
N LEU A 50 -5.19 -8.12 -1.04
CA LEU A 50 -4.69 -6.74 -0.94
C LEU A 50 -5.80 -5.78 -1.40
N ASP A 51 -5.75 -4.54 -0.91
CA ASP A 51 -6.58 -3.44 -1.41
C ASP A 51 -5.74 -2.43 -2.20
N MET A 52 -6.37 -1.82 -3.20
CA MET A 52 -5.83 -0.69 -3.96
C MET A 52 -6.61 0.57 -3.64
N VAL A 53 -5.95 1.58 -3.08
CA VAL A 53 -6.58 2.84 -2.67
C VAL A 53 -5.87 4.01 -3.31
N GLU A 54 -6.62 4.87 -4.00
CA GLU A 54 -6.05 6.10 -4.53
C GLU A 54 -5.95 7.16 -3.43
N ALA A 55 -4.77 7.77 -3.26
CA ALA A 55 -4.46 8.57 -2.09
C ALA A 55 -5.38 9.81 -1.94
N TYR A 56 -5.89 10.37 -3.03
CA TYR A 56 -6.79 11.52 -2.97
C TYR A 56 -8.19 11.18 -2.44
N THR A 57 -8.60 9.90 -2.44
CA THR A 57 -9.93 9.49 -1.94
C THR A 57 -9.96 9.40 -0.42
N LEU A 58 -8.80 9.24 0.23
CA LEU A 58 -8.66 9.01 1.68
C LEU A 58 -9.39 10.04 2.57
N PRO A 59 -9.39 11.36 2.27
CA PRO A 59 -10.13 12.33 3.07
C PRO A 59 -11.65 12.09 3.11
N TYR A 60 -12.20 11.42 2.09
CA TYR A 60 -13.63 11.18 1.94
C TYR A 60 -14.09 9.82 2.49
N GLN A 61 -13.15 8.97 2.92
CA GLN A 61 -13.41 7.58 3.35
C GLN A 61 -13.51 7.43 4.88
N GLY A 62 -14.07 8.42 5.57
CA GLY A 62 -14.47 8.27 6.98
C GLY A 62 -13.34 7.88 7.96
N GLY A 63 -12.11 8.36 7.73
CA GLY A 63 -10.95 8.03 8.58
C GLY A 63 -10.24 6.72 8.22
N LEU A 64 -10.54 6.13 7.04
CA LEU A 64 -9.82 4.96 6.52
C LEU A 64 -8.30 5.13 6.62
N LYS A 65 -7.80 6.32 6.28
CA LYS A 65 -6.38 6.71 6.33
C LYS A 65 -5.69 6.28 7.62
N ASP A 66 -6.38 6.34 8.75
CA ASP A 66 -5.81 6.09 10.07
C ASP A 66 -5.73 4.60 10.42
N ASN A 67 -6.40 3.74 9.65
CA ASN A 67 -6.41 2.28 9.80
C ASN A 67 -5.66 1.54 8.68
N LEU A 68 -5.01 2.26 7.75
CA LEU A 68 -4.28 1.62 6.66
C LEU A 68 -2.89 1.15 7.09
N THR A 69 -2.58 -0.10 6.72
CA THR A 69 -1.21 -0.62 6.65
C THR A 69 -0.81 -0.71 5.19
N VAL A 70 0.08 0.18 4.76
CA VAL A 70 0.52 0.32 3.37
C VAL A 70 1.69 -0.63 3.12
N ALA A 71 1.52 -1.53 2.16
CA ALA A 71 2.51 -2.48 1.67
C ALA A 71 3.24 -1.97 0.42
N GLY A 72 2.62 -1.08 -0.36
CA GLY A 72 3.26 -0.51 -1.54
C GLY A 72 2.71 0.85 -1.99
N ILE A 73 3.51 1.58 -2.78
CA ILE A 73 3.16 2.90 -3.32
C ILE A 73 3.52 2.95 -4.81
N ALA A 74 2.60 3.43 -5.65
CA ALA A 74 2.80 3.51 -7.10
C ALA A 74 2.20 4.78 -7.71
N TYR A 75 2.71 5.20 -8.88
CA TYR A 75 2.10 6.27 -9.67
C TYR A 75 1.25 5.71 -10.82
N GLY A 76 -0.03 6.07 -10.81
CA GLY A 76 -1.01 5.60 -11.79
C GLY A 76 -1.46 4.16 -11.52
N ARG A 77 -2.61 3.82 -12.11
CA ARG A 77 -3.27 2.53 -11.85
C ARG A 77 -2.48 1.34 -12.38
N ASP A 78 -1.84 1.48 -13.54
CA ASP A 78 -1.10 0.38 -14.17
C ASP A 78 0.11 -0.03 -13.33
N GLU A 79 0.88 0.95 -12.84
CA GLU A 79 2.01 0.70 -11.95
C GLU A 79 1.56 0.07 -10.63
N ALA A 80 0.39 0.47 -10.13
CA ALA A 80 -0.18 -0.11 -8.93
C ALA A 80 -0.60 -1.57 -9.14
N LEU A 81 -1.18 -1.92 -10.30
CA LEU A 81 -1.51 -3.31 -10.65
C LEU A 81 -0.27 -4.19 -10.75
N GLU A 82 0.79 -3.70 -11.39
CA GLU A 82 2.07 -4.43 -11.45
C GLU A 82 2.67 -4.63 -10.07
N LEU A 83 2.52 -3.65 -9.16
CA LEU A 83 2.97 -3.78 -7.78
C LEU A 83 2.16 -4.83 -7.00
N VAL A 84 0.84 -4.90 -7.20
CA VAL A 84 0.00 -5.98 -6.62
C VAL A 84 0.48 -7.34 -7.10
N ARG A 85 0.68 -7.48 -8.42
CA ARG A 85 1.20 -8.73 -9.01
C ARG A 85 2.54 -9.09 -8.40
N GLN A 86 3.47 -8.14 -8.31
CA GLN A 86 4.80 -8.38 -7.74
C GLN A 86 4.72 -8.89 -6.30
N ILE A 87 3.91 -8.26 -5.44
CA ILE A 87 3.78 -8.70 -4.04
C ILE A 87 3.21 -10.12 -3.97
N VAL A 88 2.21 -10.44 -4.80
CA VAL A 88 1.61 -11.79 -4.87
C VAL A 88 2.62 -12.82 -5.36
N ASP A 89 3.35 -12.52 -6.45
CA ASP A 89 4.36 -13.39 -7.02
C ASP A 89 5.50 -13.63 -6.02
N ASP A 90 5.99 -12.59 -5.34
CA ASP A 90 7.03 -12.69 -4.32
C ASP A 90 6.59 -13.56 -3.14
N THR A 91 5.34 -13.37 -2.67
CA THR A 91 4.73 -14.15 -1.60
C THR A 91 4.68 -15.63 -1.99
N TYR A 92 4.14 -15.92 -3.17
CA TYR A 92 3.99 -17.29 -3.66
C TYR A 92 5.34 -17.97 -3.91
N ASN A 93 6.30 -17.26 -4.51
CA ASN A 93 7.64 -17.78 -4.75
C ASN A 93 8.38 -18.10 -3.44
N LYS A 94 8.10 -17.35 -2.37
CA LYS A 94 8.75 -17.54 -1.06
C LYS A 94 8.08 -18.62 -0.21
N LEU A 95 6.75 -18.67 -0.20
CA LEU A 95 5.98 -19.48 0.75
C LEU A 95 5.25 -20.67 0.09
N GLY A 96 5.10 -20.69 -1.23
CA GLY A 96 4.26 -21.65 -1.95
C GLY A 96 2.76 -21.41 -1.77
N THR A 97 2.37 -20.31 -1.13
CA THR A 97 0.98 -19.88 -0.88
C THR A 97 0.88 -18.37 -1.04
N VAL A 98 -0.35 -17.82 -1.05
CA VAL A 98 -0.59 -16.37 -1.09
C VAL A 98 -0.85 -15.77 0.29
N ASP A 99 -0.16 -16.29 1.32
CA ASP A 99 -0.24 -15.76 2.68
C ASP A 99 0.62 -14.50 2.83
N ILE A 100 0.04 -13.37 2.41
CA ILE A 100 0.72 -12.07 2.38
C ILE A 100 1.05 -11.57 3.78
N ILE A 101 0.17 -11.78 4.77
CA ILE A 101 0.40 -11.32 6.15
C ILE A 101 1.67 -11.98 6.71
N LYS A 102 1.79 -13.29 6.52
CA LYS A 102 2.98 -14.06 6.90
C LYS A 102 4.22 -13.61 6.14
N TYR A 103 4.12 -13.45 4.81
CA TYR A 103 5.24 -13.04 3.98
C TYR A 103 5.81 -11.68 4.38
N LEU A 104 4.93 -10.71 4.67
CA LEU A 104 5.30 -9.37 5.10
C LEU A 104 5.72 -9.30 6.59
N GLY A 105 5.66 -10.40 7.33
CA GLY A 105 6.07 -10.48 8.73
C GLY A 105 5.18 -9.68 9.68
N LEU A 106 3.87 -9.66 9.43
CA LEU A 106 2.88 -8.86 10.16
C LEU A 106 2.04 -9.68 11.16
N GLU A 107 2.53 -10.86 11.54
CA GLU A 107 1.92 -11.76 12.53
C GLU A 107 2.08 -11.28 13.98
#